data_AF-A0A4Q2ZCK5-F1
#
_entry.id   AF-A0A4Q2ZCK5-F1
#
_cell.length_a   1.000
_cell.length_b   1.000
_cell.length_c   1.000
_cell.angle_alpha   90.00
_cell.angle_beta   90.00
_cell.angle_gamma   90.00
#
_symmetry.space_group_name_H-M   'P 1'
#
loop_
_entity.id
_entity.type
_entity.pdbx_description
1 polymer ?
#
loop_
_entity_poly.entity_id
_entity_poly.type
_entity_poly.pdbx_seq_one_letter_code
_entity_poly.pdbx_strand_id
1 'polypeptide(L)'
;GLVRTTVGGQSSTLPKPDGICDVPKLVGFIKDRDAAQFIKDAKLRPFPDIIDQADLIYRYHWATTDARVKNKPSPAKLEAGVVQERHYALNWLIGYMGQHWDDISTDT
;
A
#
# COMPACT_ATOMS: atom_id res chain seq x y z
N GLY A 1 24.05 19.20 -4.61
CA GLY A 1 23.03 19.30 -3.57
C GLY A 1 21.69 18.94 -4.16
N LEU A 2 21.08 17.85 -3.72
CA LEU A 2 19.83 17.33 -4.29
C LEU A 2 18.65 18.12 -3.73
N VAL A 3 18.09 19.01 -4.55
CA VAL A 3 16.73 19.50 -4.35
C VAL A 3 15.79 18.48 -5.00
N ARG A 4 15.07 17.71 -4.18
CA ARG A 4 13.89 16.95 -4.63
C ARG A 4 12.64 17.66 -4.12
N THR A 5 12.17 18.61 -4.90
CA THR A 5 10.76 19.02 -4.89
C THR A 5 9.97 17.98 -5.67
N THR A 6 9.13 17.19 -4.99
CA THR A 6 8.08 16.41 -5.64
C THR A 6 6.73 16.99 -5.23
N VAL A 7 6.29 17.99 -5.98
CA VAL A 7 4.88 18.43 -6.04
C VAL A 7 4.32 17.83 -7.33
N GLY A 8 3.32 16.96 -7.23
CA GLY A 8 2.60 16.41 -8.38
C GLY A 8 3.39 15.42 -9.25
N GLY A 9 3.63 14.22 -8.74
CA GLY A 9 4.19 13.13 -9.54
C GLY A 9 3.89 11.80 -8.89
N GLN A 10 3.09 10.96 -9.54
CA GLN A 10 2.96 9.56 -9.20
C GLN A 10 4.38 8.99 -9.08
N SER A 11 4.75 8.52 -7.89
CA SER A 11 5.87 7.59 -7.83
C SER A 11 5.42 6.35 -8.63
N SER A 12 6.20 5.99 -9.64
CA SER A 12 6.05 4.74 -10.40
C SER A 12 6.19 3.50 -9.50
N THR A 13 6.61 3.69 -8.24
CA THR A 13 6.82 2.62 -7.27
C THR A 13 6.15 2.99 -5.95
N LEU A 14 5.36 2.08 -5.39
CA LEU A 14 4.80 2.26 -4.05
C LEU A 14 5.98 2.26 -3.04
N PRO A 15 6.06 3.22 -2.10
CA PRO A 15 7.14 3.24 -1.13
C PRO A 15 7.11 1.98 -0.26
N LYS A 16 8.25 1.57 0.30
CA LYS A 16 8.33 0.42 1.23
C LYS A 16 7.37 0.62 2.41
N PRO A 17 6.72 -0.44 2.93
CA PRO A 17 5.87 -0.34 4.11
C PRO A 17 6.71 -0.36 5.39
N ASP A 18 7.42 0.73 5.66
CA ASP A 18 8.35 0.87 6.80
C ASP A 18 8.02 2.03 7.74
N GLY A 19 6.80 2.55 7.61
CA GLY A 19 6.29 3.60 8.45
C GLY A 19 4.80 3.80 8.22
N ILE A 20 4.17 4.39 9.23
CA ILE A 20 2.76 4.80 9.19
C ILE A 20 2.59 5.95 8.19
N CYS A 21 1.40 6.03 7.60
CA CYS A 21 1.04 7.12 6.70
C CYS A 21 1.14 8.50 7.38
N ASP A 22 1.62 9.50 6.64
CA ASP A 22 1.57 10.91 7.04
C ASP A 22 0.14 11.44 6.92
N VAL A 23 -0.64 11.26 7.99
CA VAL A 23 -2.05 11.66 8.05
C VAL A 23 -2.24 13.17 7.83
N PRO A 24 -1.48 14.09 8.46
CA PRO A 24 -1.61 15.52 8.20
C PRO A 24 -1.43 15.88 6.72
N LYS A 25 -0.45 15.28 6.05
CA LYS A 25 -0.24 15.48 4.62
C LYS A 25 -1.40 14.95 3.77
N LEU A 26 -1.92 13.77 4.11
CA LEU A 26 -3.08 13.19 3.44
C LEU A 26 -4.33 14.07 3.58
N VAL A 27 -4.62 14.53 4.80
CA VAL A 27 -5.75 15.44 5.07
C VAL A 27 -5.56 16.75 4.30
N GLY A 28 -4.35 17.32 4.29
CA GLY A 28 -4.04 18.50 3.51
C GLY A 28 -4.26 18.34 2.00
N PHE A 29 -4.13 17.12 1.48
CA PHE A 29 -4.44 16.81 0.08
C PHE A 29 -5.95 16.69 -0.17
N ILE A 30 -6.71 16.07 0.73
CA ILE A 30 -8.13 15.78 0.47
C ILE A 30 -9.03 16.97 0.81
N LYS A 31 -8.69 17.76 1.85
CA LYS A 31 -9.57 18.78 2.44
C LYS A 31 -10.08 19.84 1.46
N ASP A 32 -9.29 20.19 0.43
CA ASP A 32 -9.59 21.29 -0.50
C ASP A 32 -10.21 20.79 -1.82
N ARG A 33 -10.55 19.50 -1.92
CA ARG A 33 -11.13 18.88 -3.11
C ARG A 33 -12.50 18.32 -2.80
N ASP A 34 -13.46 18.56 -3.68
CA ASP A 34 -14.69 17.77 -3.70
C ASP A 34 -14.46 16.41 -4.41
N ALA A 35 -15.45 15.53 -4.31
CA ALA A 35 -15.34 14.19 -4.89
C ALA A 35 -15.16 14.21 -6.42
N ALA A 36 -15.81 15.15 -7.11
CA ALA A 36 -15.73 15.25 -8.57
C ALA A 36 -14.32 15.68 -9.02
N GLN A 37 -13.75 16.67 -8.35
CA GLN A 37 -12.40 17.16 -8.59
C GLN A 37 -11.36 16.09 -8.23
N PHE A 38 -11.57 15.34 -7.14
CA PHE A 38 -10.71 14.21 -6.77
C PHE A 38 -10.68 13.13 -7.85
N ILE A 39 -11.84 12.72 -8.37
CA ILE A 39 -11.95 11.71 -9.43
C ILE A 39 -11.30 12.23 -10.73
N LYS A 40 -11.53 13.49 -11.07
CA LYS A 40 -10.94 14.12 -12.26
C LYS A 40 -9.41 14.19 -12.19
N ASP A 41 -8.86 14.46 -11.02
CA ASP A 41 -7.41 14.54 -10.79
C ASP A 41 -6.76 13.16 -10.63
N ALA A 42 -7.55 12.13 -10.36
CA ALA A 42 -7.07 10.77 -10.16
C ALA A 42 -6.50 10.20 -11.47
N LYS A 43 -5.41 9.47 -11.33
CA LYS A 43 -4.77 8.76 -12.44
C LYS A 43 -4.64 7.30 -12.04
N LEU A 44 -5.26 6.43 -12.83
CA LEU A 44 -5.23 4.99 -12.60
C LEU A 44 -3.81 4.44 -12.83
N ARG A 45 -3.42 3.49 -11.99
CA ARG A 45 -2.23 2.69 -12.23
C ARG A 45 -2.54 1.58 -13.24
N PRO A 46 -1.59 1.21 -14.11
CA PRO A 46 -1.72 0.02 -14.95
C PRO A 46 -2.02 -1.23 -14.12
N PHE A 47 -2.86 -2.12 -14.64
CA PHE A 47 -3.20 -3.37 -13.97
C PHE A 47 -1.97 -4.27 -13.67
N PRO A 48 -1.00 -4.44 -14.58
CA PRO A 48 0.21 -5.21 -14.27
C PRO A 48 0.97 -4.69 -13.05
N ASP A 49 1.10 -3.36 -12.92
CA ASP A 49 1.76 -2.75 -11.76
C ASP A 49 1.02 -3.09 -10.44
N ILE A 50 -0.31 -3.20 -10.49
CA ILE A 50 -1.11 -3.60 -9.32
C ILE A 50 -0.81 -5.05 -8.94
N ILE A 51 -0.72 -5.95 -9.92
CA ILE A 51 -0.37 -7.35 -9.69
C ILE A 51 1.06 -7.50 -9.14
N ASP A 52 2.01 -6.72 -9.66
CA ASP A 52 3.38 -6.70 -9.15
C ASP A 52 3.42 -6.23 -7.69
N GLN A 53 2.59 -5.25 -7.31
CA GLN A 53 2.48 -4.83 -5.91
C GLN A 53 1.79 -5.88 -5.03
N ALA A 54 0.78 -6.59 -5.56
CA ALA A 54 0.10 -7.68 -4.84
C ALA A 54 1.06 -8.85 -4.54
N ASP A 55 1.88 -9.25 -5.51
CA ASP A 55 2.93 -10.26 -5.29
C ASP A 55 3.97 -9.79 -4.27
N LEU A 56 4.45 -8.55 -4.39
CA LEU A 56 5.46 -8.00 -3.49
C LEU A 56 4.95 -7.92 -2.05
N ILE A 57 3.72 -7.45 -1.85
CA ILE A 57 3.17 -7.30 -0.49
C ILE A 57 2.90 -8.66 0.15
N TYR A 58 2.49 -9.66 -0.64
CA TYR A 58 2.34 -11.04 -0.16
C TYR A 58 3.66 -11.56 0.40
N ARG A 59 4.77 -11.38 -0.35
CA ARG A 59 6.12 -11.79 0.10
C ARG A 59 6.57 -11.05 1.36
N TYR A 60 6.27 -9.75 1.46
CA TYR A 60 6.55 -9.00 2.69
C TYR A 60 5.72 -9.49 3.87
N HIS A 61 4.43 -9.75 3.66
CA HIS A 61 3.55 -10.22 4.72
C HIS A 61 4.00 -11.59 5.22
N TRP A 62 4.28 -12.54 4.32
CA TRP A 62 4.92 -13.80 4.68
C TRP A 62 6.20 -13.61 5.51
N ALA A 63 7.12 -12.75 5.05
CA ALA A 63 8.40 -12.54 5.74
C ALA A 63 8.23 -11.93 7.14
N THR A 64 7.30 -10.99 7.31
CA THR A 64 6.98 -10.41 8.62
C THR A 64 6.28 -11.42 9.54
N THR A 65 5.39 -12.26 9.00
CA THR A 65 4.73 -13.33 9.74
C THR A 65 5.73 -14.40 10.19
N ASP A 66 6.62 -14.85 9.30
CA ASP A 66 7.67 -15.82 9.62
C ASP A 66 8.62 -15.31 10.71
N ALA A 67 9.07 -14.06 10.59
CA ALA A 67 9.91 -13.44 11.61
C ALA A 67 9.21 -13.38 12.97
N ARG A 68 7.93 -12.98 12.99
CA ARG A 68 7.11 -12.95 14.21
C ARG A 68 6.97 -14.35 14.84
N VAL A 69 6.62 -15.36 14.05
CA VAL A 69 6.47 -16.76 14.52
C VAL A 69 7.80 -17.30 15.09
N LYS A 70 8.94 -16.92 14.50
CA LYS A 70 10.27 -17.34 14.93
C LYS A 70 10.89 -16.46 16.01
N ASN A 71 10.16 -15.49 16.57
CA ASN A 71 10.68 -14.49 17.51
C ASN A 71 11.95 -13.77 17.01
N LYS A 72 11.97 -13.41 15.72
CA LYS A 72 13.05 -12.68 15.06
C LYS A 72 12.63 -11.23 14.78
N PRO A 73 13.58 -10.30 14.65
CA PRO A 73 13.27 -8.94 14.24
C PRO A 73 12.64 -8.90 12.85
N SER A 74 11.73 -7.94 12.64
CA SER A 74 11.09 -7.74 11.33
C SER A 74 12.14 -7.48 10.24
N PRO A 75 12.09 -8.19 9.11
CA PRO A 75 13.09 -8.04 8.06
C PRO A 75 12.97 -6.67 7.39
N ALA A 76 14.10 -6.16 6.89
CA ALA A 76 14.17 -4.93 6.09
C ALA A 76 13.49 -3.68 6.71
N LYS A 77 13.34 -3.64 8.05
CA LYS A 77 12.59 -2.60 8.77
C LYS A 77 11.14 -2.48 8.30
N LEU A 78 10.51 -3.60 7.93
CA LEU A 78 9.10 -3.62 7.55
C LEU A 78 8.23 -3.42 8.79
N GLU A 79 7.21 -2.58 8.67
CA GLU A 79 6.20 -2.39 9.71
C GLU A 79 5.06 -3.38 9.47
N ALA A 80 4.98 -4.42 10.29
CA ALA A 80 4.08 -5.56 10.07
C ALA A 80 2.60 -5.18 9.93
N GLY A 81 2.13 -4.20 10.73
CA GLY A 81 0.76 -3.70 10.63
C GLY A 81 0.47 -3.02 9.28
N VAL A 82 1.40 -2.18 8.81
CA VAL A 82 1.29 -1.52 7.51
C VAL A 82 1.36 -2.53 6.35
N VAL A 83 2.18 -3.57 6.50
CA VAL A 83 2.25 -4.67 5.54
C VAL A 83 0.91 -5.42 5.45
N GLN A 84 0.30 -5.74 6.59
CA GLN A 84 -1.00 -6.40 6.65
C GLN A 84 -2.11 -5.56 6.00
N GLU A 85 -2.22 -4.29 6.38
CA GLU A 85 -3.21 -3.35 5.82
C GLU A 85 -3.08 -3.23 4.30
N ARG A 86 -1.84 -3.17 3.79
CA ARG A 86 -1.61 -3.11 2.35
C ARG A 86 -1.90 -4.43 1.65
N HIS A 87 -1.62 -5.58 2.26
CA HIS A 87 -1.99 -6.89 1.69
C HIS A 87 -3.52 -6.98 1.54
N TYR A 88 -4.27 -6.58 2.57
CA TYR A 88 -5.73 -6.51 2.51
C TYR A 88 -6.22 -5.61 1.37
N ALA A 89 -5.71 -4.36 1.30
CA ALA A 89 -6.13 -3.40 0.28
C ALA A 89 -5.82 -3.87 -1.15
N LEU A 90 -4.69 -4.55 -1.36
CA LEU A 90 -4.31 -5.08 -2.67
C LEU A 90 -5.17 -6.31 -3.05
N ASN A 91 -5.45 -7.21 -2.10
CA ASN A 91 -6.36 -8.33 -2.33
C ASN A 91 -7.77 -7.87 -2.68
N TRP A 92 -8.27 -6.83 -1.99
CA TRP A 92 -9.52 -6.17 -2.32
C TRP A 92 -9.52 -5.62 -3.74
N LEU A 93 -8.45 -4.91 -4.13
CA LEU A 93 -8.34 -4.25 -5.44
C LEU A 93 -8.29 -5.24 -6.60
N ILE A 94 -7.65 -6.40 -6.42
CA ILE A 94 -7.51 -7.43 -7.47
C ILE A 94 -8.68 -8.43 -7.48
N GLY A 95 -9.64 -8.31 -6.56
CA GLY A 95 -10.73 -9.27 -6.42
C GLY A 95 -10.23 -10.67 -6.04
N TYR A 96 -9.30 -10.74 -5.08
CA TYR A 96 -8.66 -11.99 -4.68
C TYR A 96 -9.68 -13.09 -4.39
N MET A 97 -9.53 -14.24 -5.07
CA MET A 97 -10.42 -15.41 -4.97
C MET A 97 -11.93 -15.12 -5.19
N GLY A 98 -12.29 -13.99 -5.78
CA GLY A 98 -13.69 -13.59 -5.92
C GLY A 98 -14.40 -13.39 -4.58
N GLN A 99 -13.67 -13.08 -3.51
CA GLN A 99 -14.22 -12.81 -2.19
C GLN A 99 -15.13 -11.57 -2.21
N HIS A 100 -16.09 -11.53 -1.28
CA HIS A 100 -16.92 -10.35 -1.09
C HIS A 100 -16.08 -9.19 -0.55
N TRP A 101 -16.51 -7.96 -0.84
CA TRP A 101 -15.67 -6.77 -0.66
C TRP A 101 -15.31 -6.46 0.79
N ASP A 102 -16.03 -7.01 1.77
CA ASP A 102 -15.79 -6.88 3.21
C ASP A 102 -15.13 -8.12 3.84
N ASP A 103 -15.00 -9.23 3.10
CA ASP A 103 -14.53 -10.54 3.57
C ASP A 103 -13.09 -10.86 3.11
N ILE A 104 -12.32 -9.84 2.75
CA ILE A 104 -11.00 -10.03 2.15
C ILE A 104 -10.01 -10.68 3.13
N SER A 105 -9.44 -11.83 2.76
CA SER A 105 -8.43 -12.53 3.54
C SER A 105 -7.00 -12.13 3.15
N THR A 106 -6.04 -12.39 4.04
CA THR A 106 -4.61 -12.12 3.84
C THR A 106 -3.77 -13.33 4.24
N ASP A 107 -4.13 -14.50 3.75
CA ASP A 107 -3.46 -15.76 4.09
C ASP A 107 -1.98 -15.73 3.64
N THR A 108 -1.06 -16.00 4.57
CA THR A 108 0.40 -16.02 4.35
C THR A 108 1.10 -17.03 5.22
#